data_AF-A0A9D1E6U5-F1
#
_entry.id   AF-A0A9D1E6U5-F1
#
_cell.length_a   1.000
_cell.length_b   1.000
_cell.length_c   1.000
_cell.angle_alpha   90.00
_cell.angle_beta   90.00
_cell.angle_gamma   90.00
#
_symmetry.space_group_name_H-M   'P 1'
#
loop_
_entity.id
_entity.type
_entity.pdbx_description
1 polymer ?
#
loop_
_entity_poly.entity_id
_entity_poly.type
_entity_poly.pdbx_seq_one_letter_code
_entity_poly.pdbx_strand_id
1 'polypeptide(L)' 'MKEIELKNNPLGIRVYVVGEPDLDHMPEEEYNLFASSLALYINDYVTKSEYDKEEKNDAV' A
#
# COMPACT_ATOMS: atom_id res chain seq x y z
N MET A 1 4.45 8.35 -15.24
CA MET A 1 4.43 7.83 -13.86
C MET A 1 5.28 8.74 -13.01
N LYS A 2 4.83 9.09 -11.80
CA LYS A 2 5.54 9.98 -10.88
C LYS A 2 5.85 9.19 -9.61
N GLU A 3 7.09 9.30 -9.13
CA GLU A 3 7.49 8.71 -7.84
C GLU A 3 7.19 9.72 -6.74
N ILE A 4 6.58 9.26 -5.64
CA ILE A 4 6.27 10.10 -4.48
C ILE A 4 7.36 9.89 -3.42
N GLU A 5 8.06 10.96 -3.04
CA GLU A 5 8.97 10.93 -1.88
C GLU A 5 8.18 10.97 -0.57
N LEU A 6 8.28 9.87 0.18
CA LEU A 6 7.66 9.75 1.50
C LEU A 6 8.58 10.38 2.56
N LYS A 7 8.10 11.43 3.24
CA LYS A 7 8.85 12.18 4.29
C LYS A 7 9.30 11.32 5.47
N ASN A 8 8.64 10.20 5.74
CA ASN A 8 9.00 9.26 6.81
C ASN A 8 8.82 7.83 6.26
N ASN A 9 9.91 7.25 5.75
CA ASN A 9 9.89 5.96 5.05
C ASN A 9 10.83 4.93 5.69
N PRO A 10 10.57 4.50 6.94
CA PRO A 10 11.42 3.53 7.63
C PRO A 10 11.44 2.15 6.94
N LEU A 11 10.48 1.89 6.05
CA LEU A 11 10.32 0.63 5.33
C LEU A 11 10.89 0.66 3.90
N GLY A 12 11.41 1.80 3.45
CA GLY A 12 11.98 1.95 2.10
C GLY A 12 10.98 1.74 0.95
N ILE A 13 9.68 1.90 1.22
CA ILE A 13 8.60 1.67 0.25
C ILE A 13 8.65 2.76 -0.82
N ARG A 14 8.59 2.38 -2.10
CA ARG A 14 8.53 3.31 -3.24
C ARG A 14 7.14 3.26 -3.85
N VAL A 15 6.45 4.40 -3.85
CA VAL A 15 5.11 4.54 -4.41
C VAL A 15 5.21 5.21 -5.77
N TYR A 16 4.77 4.50 -6.80
CA TYR A 16 4.71 5.02 -8.17
C TYR A 16 3.25 5.22 -8.54
N VAL A 17 2.89 6.45 -8.90
CA VAL A 17 1.54 6.78 -9.35
C VAL A 17 1.49 6.91 -10.87
N VAL A 18 0.48 6.31 -11.48
CA VAL A 18 0.18 6.46 -12.91
C VAL A 18 -0.66 7.73 -13.09
N GLY A 19 0.02 8.88 -13.10
CA GLY A 19 -0.65 10.20 -13.03
C GLY A 19 -0.88 10.66 -11.60
N GLU A 20 -1.35 11.89 -11.40
CA GLU A 20 -1.84 12.35 -10.10
C GLU A 20 -3.35 12.03 -10.04
N PRO A 21 -3.79 11.10 -9.19
CA PRO A 21 -5.23 10.92 -8.97
C PRO A 21 -5.77 12.20 -8.36
N ASP A 22 -6.70 12.83 -9.05
CA ASP A 22 -7.40 14.01 -8.55
C ASP A 22 -8.45 13.57 -7.54
N LEU A 23 -8.00 13.35 -6.30
CA LEU A 23 -8.86 12.91 -5.20
C LEU A 23 -9.92 13.96 -4.85
N ASP A 24 -9.66 15.24 -5.11
CA ASP A 24 -10.57 16.35 -4.80
C ASP A 24 -11.78 16.39 -5.75
N HIS A 25 -11.62 15.89 -6.98
CA HIS A 25 -12.69 15.81 -7.98
C HIS A 25 -13.15 14.37 -8.27
N MET A 26 -12.67 13.39 -7.50
CA MET A 26 -13.04 11.99 -7.67
C MET A 26 -14.49 11.74 -7.21
N PRO A 27 -15.35 11.11 -8.02
CA PRO A 27 -16.67 10.68 -7.59
C PRO A 27 -16.59 9.71 -6.41
N GLU A 28 -17.55 9.78 -5.49
CA GLU A 28 -17.55 8.97 -4.26
C GLU A 28 -17.45 7.45 -4.52
N GLU A 29 -18.13 6.96 -5.57
CA GLU A 29 -18.07 5.54 -5.97
C GLU A 29 -16.66 5.11 -6.41
N GLU A 30 -15.97 5.95 -7.18
CA GLU A 30 -14.58 5.69 -7.60
C GLU A 30 -13.62 5.78 -6.41
N TYR A 31 -13.83 6.75 -5.52
CA TYR A 31 -13.03 6.88 -4.30
C TYR A 31 -13.17 5.65 -3.40
N ASN A 32 -14.39 5.16 -3.19
CA ASN A 32 -14.65 3.98 -2.37
C ASN A 32 -14.00 2.72 -2.96
N LEU A 33 -14.05 2.56 -4.28
CA LEU A 33 -13.37 1.46 -4.97
C LEU A 33 -11.85 1.57 -4.82
N PHE A 34 -11.29 2.77 -5.02
CA PHE A 34 -9.87 3.03 -4.87
C PHE A 34 -9.38 2.73 -3.45
N ALA A 35 -10.03 3.30 -2.44
CA ALA A 35 -9.70 3.10 -1.03
C ALA A 35 -9.78 1.61 -0.62
N SER A 36 -10.80 0.90 -1.08
CA SER A 36 -10.99 -0.53 -0.78
C SER A 36 -9.87 -1.38 -1.41
N SER A 37 -9.49 -1.08 -2.66
CA SER A 37 -8.40 -1.79 -3.34
C SER A 37 -7.04 -1.55 -2.68
N LEU A 38 -6.79 -0.32 -2.22
CA LEU A 38 -5.57 0.04 -1.50
C LEU A 38 -5.51 -0.66 -0.14
N ALA A 39 -6.62 -0.68 0.61
CA ALA A 39 -6.70 -1.37 1.89
C ALA A 39 -6.42 -2.88 1.75
N LEU A 40 -6.98 -3.52 0.73
CA LEU A 40 -6.71 -4.93 0.42
C LEU A 40 -5.24 -5.19 0.10
N TYR A 41 -4.62 -4.33 -0.71
CA TYR A 41 -3.21 -4.46 -1.07
C TYR A 41 -2.29 -4.32 0.16
N ILE A 42 -2.57 -3.32 1.02
CA ILE A 42 -1.81 -3.13 2.26
C ILE A 42 -2.01 -4.32 3.20
N ASN A 43 -3.24 -4.82 3.34
CA ASN A 43 -3.52 -5.97 4.18
C ASN A 43 -2.77 -7.22 3.69
N ASP A 44 -2.81 -7.53 2.38
CA ASP A 44 -2.06 -8.67 1.81
C ASP A 44 -0.55 -8.52 2.06
N TYR A 45 0.00 -7.31 1.90
CA TYR A 45 1.41 -7.04 2.17
C TYR A 45 1.77 -7.24 3.65
N VAL A 46 0.95 -6.72 4.58
CA VAL A 46 1.19 -6.87 6.02
C VAL A 46 1.04 -8.33 6.45
N THR A 47 -0.01 -9.01 6.03
CA THR A 47 -0.24 -10.42 6.37
C THR A 47 0.89 -11.30 5.85
N LYS A 48 1.36 -11.12 4.60
CA LYS A 48 2.54 -11.84 4.11
C LYS A 48 3.79 -11.60 4.95
N SER A 49 4.01 -10.36 5.38
CA SER A 49 5.15 -10.03 6.25
C SER A 49 5.09 -10.64 7.65
N GLU A 50 3.88 -10.96 8.14
CA GLU A 50 3.66 -11.65 9.43
C GLU A 50 3.91 -13.16 9.27
N TYR A 51 3.41 -13.78 8.20
CA TYR A 51 3.68 -15.19 7.87
C TYR A 51 5.18 -15.46 7.67
N ASP A 52 5.90 -14.58 6.97
CA ASP A 52 7.35 -14.69 6.76
C ASP A 52 8.17 -14.55 8.08
N LYS A 53 7.58 -13.91 9.11
CA LYS A 53 8.19 -13.83 10.46
C LYS A 53 7.86 -15.05 11.31
N GLU A 54 6.66 -15.60 11.20
CA GLU A 54 6.28 -16.83 11.92
C GLU A 54 7.09 -18.04 11.44
N GLU A 55 7.31 -18.22 10.12
CA GLU A 55 8.15 -19.32 9.61
C GLU A 55 9.62 -19.25 10.08
N LYS A 56 10.15 -18.06 10.38
CA LYS A 56 11.51 -17.92 10.93
C LYS A 56 11.62 -18.25 12.42
N ASN A 57 10.52 -18.13 13.18
CA ASN A 57 10.53 -18.39 14.62
C ASN A 57 10.26 -19.86 14.94
N ASP A 58 9.62 -20.61 14.04
CA ASP A 58 9.32 -22.04 14.21
C ASP A 58 10.47 -22.95 13.71
N ALA A 59 11.55 -22.37 13.18
CA ALA A 59 12.75 -23.06 12.70
C ALA A 59 13.94 -23.00 13.69
N VAL A 60 13.73 -22.63 14.96
CA VAL A 60 14.75 -22.53 16.02
C VAL A 60 14.49 -23.51 17.17
#